data_AF-A0A920TRZ1-F1
#
_entry.id   AF-A0A920TRZ1-F1
#
_cell.length_a   1.000
_cell.length_b   1.000
_cell.length_c   1.000
_cell.angle_alpha   90.00
_cell.angle_beta   90.00
_cell.angle_gamma   90.00
#
_symmetry.space_group_name_H-M   'P 1'
#
loop_
_entity.id
_entity.type
_entity.pdbx_description
1 polymer ?
#
loop_
_entity_poly.entity_id
_entity_poly.type
_entity_poly.pdbx_seq_one_letter_code
_entity_poly.pdbx_strand_id
1 'polypeptide(L)'
;MNFVTGKQIPRRAFVKGVGASMALPFLDAMIPAGRVWSKALPEADPTRVIAIEMVHGAAGCNEWGATQNLWSPAQVGRDFDLTPSALSPLESFRDYLTIISNTDVKMAEAFEPPEIGGDHFRSSAVYLTQSHPKQTRGSGSLCWNIF
;
A
#
# COMPACT_ATOMS: atom_id res chain seq x y z
N MET A 1 45.24 11.68 14.88
CA MET A 1 44.40 12.68 14.19
C MET A 1 44.64 12.52 12.70
N ASN A 2 43.64 12.06 11.94
CA ASN A 2 43.77 11.87 10.49
C ASN A 2 43.21 13.09 9.76
N PHE A 3 44.05 13.75 8.97
CA PHE A 3 43.65 14.90 8.15
C PHE A 3 43.06 14.42 6.82
N VAL A 4 41.93 15.01 6.43
CA VAL A 4 41.37 14.83 5.09
C VAL A 4 42.21 15.66 4.12
N THR A 5 43.28 15.06 3.62
CA THR A 5 44.11 15.64 2.55
C THR A 5 43.34 15.47 1.24
N GLY A 6 43.14 16.55 0.47
CA GLY A 6 42.38 16.57 -0.80
C GLY A 6 42.99 15.77 -1.95
N LYS A 7 43.46 14.55 -1.68
CA LYS A 7 44.00 13.60 -2.65
C LYS A 7 42.87 13.08 -3.53
N GLN A 8 43.08 13.13 -4.83
CA GLN A 8 42.17 12.57 -5.81
C GLN A 8 42.28 11.04 -5.81
N ILE A 9 41.15 10.35 -5.79
CA ILE A 9 41.11 8.88 -5.90
C ILE A 9 41.52 8.51 -7.33
N PRO A 10 42.46 7.56 -7.53
CA PRO A 10 42.86 7.14 -8.86
C PRO A 10 41.68 6.54 -9.63
N ARG A 11 41.51 6.94 -10.91
CA ARG A 11 40.38 6.55 -11.79
C ARG A 11 40.09 5.06 -11.80
N ARG A 12 41.13 4.21 -11.73
CA ARG A 12 40.99 2.74 -11.67
C ARG A 12 40.37 2.25 -10.36
N ALA A 13 40.68 2.87 -9.23
CA ALA A 13 40.07 2.53 -7.94
C ALA A 13 38.60 2.98 -7.90
N PHE A 14 38.30 4.18 -8.45
CA PHE A 14 36.93 4.66 -8.59
C PHE A 14 36.07 3.71 -9.44
N VAL A 15 36.53 3.34 -10.64
CA VAL A 15 35.78 2.42 -11.53
C VAL A 15 35.59 1.04 -10.90
N LYS A 16 36.57 0.51 -10.16
CA LYS A 16 36.42 -0.75 -9.42
C LYS A 16 35.40 -0.66 -8.28
N GLY A 17 35.27 0.50 -7.62
CA GLY A 17 34.29 0.73 -6.55
C GLY A 17 32.86 0.95 -7.07
N VAL A 18 32.71 1.65 -8.20
CA VAL A 18 31.41 1.97 -8.79
C VAL A 18 30.63 0.72 -9.23
N GLY A 19 31.33 -0.32 -9.67
CA GLY A 19 30.69 -1.61 -10.02
C GLY A 19 29.97 -2.28 -8.84
N ALA A 20 30.45 -2.09 -7.61
CA ALA A 20 29.81 -2.64 -6.41
C ALA A 20 28.59 -1.81 -5.97
N SER A 21 28.56 -0.50 -6.26
CA SER A 21 27.44 0.38 -5.89
C SER A 21 26.19 0.21 -6.75
N MET A 22 26.28 -0.35 -7.97
CA MET A 22 25.08 -0.66 -8.76
C MET A 22 24.26 -1.83 -8.19
N ALA A 23 24.88 -2.68 -7.37
CA ALA A 23 24.23 -3.83 -6.75
C ALA A 23 23.63 -3.52 -5.37
N LEU A 24 23.98 -2.40 -4.76
CA LEU A 24 23.58 -2.04 -3.40
C LEU A 24 22.71 -0.77 -3.43
N PRO A 25 21.44 -0.84 -2.97
CA PRO A 25 20.66 0.37 -2.74
C PRO A 25 21.42 1.27 -1.75
N PHE A 26 21.48 2.56 -2.06
CA PHE A 26 22.15 3.54 -1.23
C PHE A 26 21.48 3.59 0.15
N LEU A 27 22.18 3.14 1.19
CA LEU A 27 21.69 3.17 2.57
C LEU A 27 22.10 4.48 3.24
N ASP A 28 21.29 5.01 4.15
CA ASP A 28 21.62 6.22 4.92
C ASP A 28 22.96 6.10 5.67
N ALA A 29 23.35 4.89 6.07
CA ALA A 29 24.66 4.61 6.67
C ALA A 29 25.86 4.90 5.75
N MET A 30 25.63 5.08 4.44
CA MET A 30 26.64 5.40 3.43
C MET A 30 26.82 6.91 3.22
N ILE A 31 26.03 7.75 3.91
CA ILE A 31 26.20 9.20 3.88
C ILE A 31 27.46 9.59 4.68
N PRO A 32 28.48 10.22 4.05
CA PRO A 32 29.73 10.56 4.75
C PRO A 32 29.48 11.51 5.91
N ALA A 33 29.89 11.12 7.12
CA ALA A 33 29.79 11.96 8.31
C ALA A 33 30.72 13.20 8.17
N GLY A 34 30.12 14.38 7.94
CA GLY A 34 30.87 15.63 7.88
C GLY A 34 30.01 16.84 7.49
N ARG A 35 30.30 18.00 8.10
CA ARG A 35 29.56 19.27 7.94
C ARG A 35 29.40 19.79 6.50
N VAL A 36 30.17 19.27 5.55
CA VAL A 36 30.13 19.70 4.13
C VAL A 36 29.04 18.95 3.35
N TRP A 37 28.69 17.73 3.78
CA TRP A 37 27.59 16.93 3.23
C TRP A 37 26.33 17.01 4.12
N SER A 38 26.40 17.73 5.25
CA SER A 38 25.28 17.95 6.16
C SER A 38 24.28 19.00 5.69
N LYS A 39 24.43 19.57 4.48
CA LYS A 39 23.24 19.95 3.73
C LYS A 39 22.60 18.64 3.31
N ALA A 40 21.90 18.04 4.27
CA ALA A 40 21.05 16.90 4.05
C ALA A 40 20.31 17.16 2.73
N LEU A 41 20.43 16.21 1.80
CA LEU A 41 19.42 16.08 0.75
C LEU A 41 18.07 16.25 1.44
N PRO A 42 17.10 17.00 0.87
CA PRO A 42 15.79 17.13 1.48
C PRO A 42 15.37 15.74 1.92
N GLU A 43 15.19 15.54 3.23
CA GLU A 43 14.74 14.27 3.76
C GLU A 43 13.51 13.91 2.93
N ALA A 44 13.60 12.84 2.17
CA ALA A 44 12.59 12.51 1.19
C ALA A 44 11.29 12.32 1.97
N ASP A 45 10.34 13.27 1.85
CA ASP A 45 9.05 13.15 2.51
C ASP A 45 8.39 11.90 1.93
N PRO A 46 8.30 10.79 2.70
CA PRO A 46 7.83 9.54 2.16
C PRO A 46 6.37 9.71 1.79
N THR A 47 6.02 9.37 0.55
CA THR A 47 4.62 9.42 0.09
C THR A 47 3.77 8.54 1.02
N ARG A 48 2.86 9.18 1.75
CA ARG A 48 1.96 8.48 2.66
C ARG A 48 0.88 7.78 1.83
N VAL A 49 0.73 6.47 2.06
CA VAL A 49 -0.29 5.67 1.39
C VAL A 49 -1.47 5.47 2.33
N ILE A 50 -2.67 5.73 1.83
CA ILE A 50 -3.93 5.39 2.49
C ILE A 50 -4.60 4.34 1.62
N ALA A 51 -4.98 3.22 2.24
CA ALA A 51 -5.65 2.12 1.57
C ALA A 51 -7.04 1.98 2.18
N ILE A 52 -8.08 2.05 1.34
CA ILE A 52 -9.49 2.00 1.76
C ILE A 52 -10.14 0.78 1.11
N GLU A 53 -10.66 -0.13 1.94
CA GLU A 53 -11.47 -1.27 1.48
C GLU A 53 -12.95 -0.87 1.45
N MET A 54 -13.66 -1.32 0.42
CA MET A 54 -15.11 -1.29 0.39
C MET A 54 -15.65 -2.60 0.97
N VAL A 55 -16.21 -2.54 2.17
CA VAL A 55 -16.72 -3.71 2.88
C VAL A 55 -18.07 -4.19 2.34
N HIS A 56 -18.36 -5.47 2.56
CA HIS A 56 -19.68 -6.05 2.31
C HIS A 56 -20.75 -5.28 3.11
N GLY A 57 -21.85 -4.90 2.45
CA GLY A 57 -22.90 -4.02 2.99
C GLY A 57 -22.88 -2.58 2.48
N ALA A 58 -21.84 -2.15 1.74
CA ALA A 58 -21.82 -0.86 1.06
C ALA A 58 -22.86 -0.78 -0.08
N ALA A 59 -23.34 0.42 -0.42
CA ALA A 59 -24.41 0.60 -1.42
C ALA A 59 -24.15 -0.07 -2.79
N GLY A 60 -22.91 -0.35 -3.15
CA GLY A 60 -22.51 -1.01 -4.41
C GLY A 60 -22.42 -2.54 -4.35
N CYS A 61 -22.67 -3.18 -3.20
CA CYS A 61 -22.48 -4.62 -3.03
C CYS A 61 -23.67 -5.49 -3.47
N ASN A 62 -24.75 -4.88 -3.98
CA ASN A 62 -25.88 -5.59 -4.58
C ASN A 62 -25.95 -5.33 -6.09
N GLU A 63 -26.65 -6.20 -6.82
CA GLU A 63 -26.74 -6.12 -8.29
C GLU A 63 -27.18 -4.74 -8.78
N TRP A 64 -28.24 -4.19 -8.17
CA TRP A 64 -28.75 -2.88 -8.55
C TRP A 64 -27.72 -1.76 -8.33
N GLY A 65 -27.09 -1.70 -7.16
CA GLY A 65 -26.07 -0.73 -6.81
C GLY A 65 -24.81 -0.83 -7.66
N ALA A 66 -24.45 -2.05 -8.09
CA ALA A 66 -23.39 -2.28 -9.07
C ALA A 66 -23.77 -1.71 -10.45
N THR A 67 -25.01 -1.91 -10.92
CA THR A 67 -25.46 -1.30 -12.20
C THR A 67 -25.48 0.24 -12.16
N GLN A 68 -25.71 0.82 -10.99
CA GLN A 68 -25.74 2.27 -10.78
C GLN A 68 -24.34 2.86 -10.51
N ASN A 69 -23.28 2.04 -10.44
CA ASN A 69 -21.90 2.49 -10.18
C ASN A 69 -21.78 3.34 -8.90
N LEU A 70 -22.49 2.95 -7.83
CA LEU A 70 -22.55 3.74 -6.58
C LEU A 70 -21.19 3.83 -5.85
N TRP A 71 -20.20 3.04 -6.24
CA TRP A 71 -18.86 3.04 -5.66
C TRP A 71 -17.76 2.87 -6.70
N SER A 72 -17.86 1.86 -7.56
CA SER A 72 -16.91 1.63 -8.64
C SER A 72 -17.37 2.37 -9.89
N PRO A 73 -16.56 3.28 -10.46
CA PRO A 73 -16.90 3.95 -11.71
C PRO A 73 -17.01 2.95 -12.87
N ALA A 74 -17.88 3.25 -13.84
CA ALA A 74 -18.06 2.40 -15.02
C ALA A 74 -16.86 2.44 -15.97
N GLN A 75 -16.17 3.58 -16.05
CA GLN A 75 -15.05 3.78 -16.96
C GLN A 75 -13.73 3.38 -16.30
N VAL A 76 -12.89 2.71 -17.07
CA VAL A 76 -11.49 2.44 -16.72
C VAL A 76 -10.60 3.52 -17.34
N GLY A 77 -9.56 3.93 -16.62
CA GLY A 77 -8.60 4.93 -17.09
C GLY A 77 -8.47 6.08 -16.10
N ARG A 78 -8.04 7.25 -16.57
CA ARG A 78 -7.90 8.47 -15.75
C ARG A 78 -9.18 9.32 -15.73
N ASP A 79 -10.04 9.15 -16.72
CA ASP A 79 -11.22 10.00 -16.95
C ASP A 79 -12.50 9.41 -16.33
N PHE A 80 -12.40 8.66 -15.23
CA PHE A 80 -13.57 8.07 -14.56
C PHE A 80 -14.48 9.15 -13.93
N ASP A 81 -15.78 8.93 -13.84
CA ASP A 81 -16.71 9.86 -13.19
C ASP A 81 -17.06 9.38 -11.77
N LEU A 82 -16.77 10.21 -10.75
CA LEU A 82 -17.11 9.96 -9.35
C LEU A 82 -18.44 10.59 -8.92
N THR A 83 -19.02 11.49 -9.73
CA THR A 83 -20.24 12.24 -9.41
C THR A 83 -21.42 11.37 -8.98
N PRO A 84 -21.71 10.23 -9.65
CA PRO A 84 -22.84 9.38 -9.25
C PRO A 84 -22.51 8.47 -8.05
N SER A 85 -21.28 8.49 -7.54
CA SER A 85 -20.79 7.56 -6.54
C SER A 85 -20.67 8.18 -5.15
N ALA A 86 -20.62 7.32 -4.13
CA ALA A 86 -20.28 7.68 -2.77
C ALA A 86 -18.83 8.23 -2.63
N LEU A 87 -18.00 8.07 -3.66
CA LEU A 87 -16.63 8.59 -3.72
C LEU A 87 -16.56 10.04 -4.20
N SER A 88 -17.68 10.69 -4.53
CA SER A 88 -17.71 12.11 -4.94
C SER A 88 -16.94 13.08 -4.02
N PRO A 89 -16.84 12.89 -2.68
CA PRO A 89 -16.01 13.76 -1.85
C PRO A 89 -14.50 13.64 -2.11
N LEU A 90 -14.04 12.58 -2.78
CA LEU A 90 -12.64 12.34 -3.11
C LEU A 90 -12.22 12.98 -4.44
N GLU A 91 -13.13 13.68 -5.12
CA GLU A 91 -12.87 14.32 -6.42
C GLU A 91 -11.66 15.28 -6.38
N SER A 92 -11.45 15.99 -5.27
CA SER A 92 -10.27 16.86 -5.09
C SER A 92 -8.93 16.11 -5.05
N PHE A 93 -8.96 14.78 -4.91
CA PHE A 93 -7.80 13.90 -4.87
C PHE A 93 -7.71 12.96 -6.08
N ARG A 94 -8.50 13.20 -7.14
CA ARG A 94 -8.56 12.36 -8.35
C ARG A 94 -7.19 11.96 -8.88
N ASP A 95 -6.24 12.90 -8.94
CA ASP A 95 -4.88 12.67 -9.46
C ASP A 95 -4.07 11.64 -8.65
N TYR A 96 -4.45 11.41 -7.40
CA TYR A 96 -3.81 10.47 -6.47
C TYR A 96 -4.66 9.23 -6.19
N LEU A 97 -5.88 9.17 -6.73
CA LEU A 97 -6.83 8.11 -6.48
C LEU A 97 -6.57 6.94 -7.44
N THR A 98 -6.49 5.73 -6.90
CA THR A 98 -6.53 4.49 -7.69
C THR A 98 -7.66 3.63 -7.17
N ILE A 99 -8.65 3.39 -8.01
CA ILE A 99 -9.76 2.49 -7.70
C ILE A 99 -9.50 1.17 -8.42
N ILE A 100 -9.45 0.08 -7.65
CA ILE A 100 -9.40 -1.27 -8.17
C ILE A 100 -10.75 -1.92 -7.85
N SER A 101 -11.53 -2.20 -8.88
CA SER A 101 -12.87 -2.77 -8.76
C SER A 101 -12.91 -4.21 -9.25
N ASN A 102 -14.01 -4.91 -8.94
CA ASN A 102 -14.26 -6.29 -9.36
C ASN A 102 -13.14 -7.27 -8.95
N THR A 103 -12.61 -7.08 -7.74
CA THR A 103 -11.59 -7.93 -7.15
C THR A 103 -12.22 -9.10 -6.41
N ASP A 104 -11.63 -10.27 -6.57
CA ASP A 104 -11.94 -11.45 -5.77
C ASP A 104 -10.77 -11.76 -4.83
N VAL A 105 -11.09 -12.23 -3.62
CA VAL A 105 -10.13 -12.49 -2.55
C VAL A 105 -10.38 -13.87 -1.96
N LYS A 106 -9.78 -14.88 -2.58
CA LYS A 106 -9.92 -16.29 -2.18
C LYS A 106 -9.60 -16.54 -0.70
N MET A 107 -8.61 -15.86 -0.16
CA MET A 107 -8.20 -16.05 1.24
C MET A 107 -9.24 -15.51 2.24
N ALA A 108 -10.22 -14.73 1.76
CA ALA A 108 -11.37 -14.31 2.51
C ALA A 108 -12.55 -15.28 2.38
N GLU A 109 -12.47 -16.39 1.64
CA GLU A 109 -13.50 -17.44 1.64
C GLU A 109 -13.49 -18.25 2.95
N ALA A 110 -14.58 -18.99 3.20
CA ALA A 110 -14.62 -19.97 4.28
C ALA A 110 -14.01 -21.28 3.79
N PHE A 111 -12.94 -21.75 4.43
CA PHE A 111 -12.30 -23.02 4.12
C PHE A 111 -12.83 -24.14 5.02
N GLU A 112 -13.33 -23.81 6.21
CA GLU A 112 -13.95 -24.76 7.13
C GLU A 112 -15.43 -24.40 7.42
N PRO A 113 -16.32 -25.39 7.65
CA PRO A 113 -17.73 -25.12 7.98
C PRO A 113 -17.99 -24.15 9.14
N PRO A 114 -17.17 -24.10 10.21
CA PRO A 114 -17.35 -23.14 11.30
C PRO A 114 -17.18 -21.66 10.88
N GLU A 115 -16.51 -21.40 9.75
CA GLU A 115 -16.15 -20.06 9.28
C GLU A 115 -17.29 -19.36 8.52
N ILE A 116 -18.39 -20.07 8.28
CA ILE A 116 -19.58 -19.55 7.61
C ILE A 116 -20.16 -18.38 8.41
N GLY A 117 -20.49 -17.29 7.71
CA GLY A 117 -21.12 -16.10 8.28
C GLY A 117 -20.16 -15.04 8.85
N GLY A 118 -18.85 -15.29 8.82
CA GLY A 118 -17.81 -14.34 9.27
C GLY A 118 -17.27 -13.39 8.19
N ASP A 119 -17.97 -13.24 7.06
CA ASP A 119 -17.39 -12.70 5.82
C ASP A 119 -16.93 -11.25 5.95
N HIS A 120 -17.65 -10.40 6.71
CA HIS A 120 -17.26 -9.00 6.95
C HIS A 120 -15.89 -8.89 7.64
N PHE A 121 -15.65 -9.77 8.60
CA PHE A 121 -14.45 -9.75 9.42
C PHE A 121 -13.27 -10.42 8.68
N ARG A 122 -13.54 -11.49 7.93
CA ARG A 122 -12.51 -12.14 7.11
C ARG A 122 -12.05 -11.23 5.99
N SER A 123 -12.94 -10.55 5.26
CA SER A 123 -12.53 -9.66 4.15
C SER A 123 -11.57 -8.58 4.65
N SER A 124 -11.93 -7.94 5.78
CA SER A 124 -11.13 -6.90 6.44
C SER A 124 -9.76 -7.40 6.92
N ALA A 125 -9.68 -8.64 7.40
CA ALA A 125 -8.41 -9.22 7.87
C ALA A 125 -7.48 -9.63 6.72
N VAL A 126 -8.06 -10.02 5.60
CA VAL A 126 -7.32 -10.46 4.40
C VAL A 126 -6.90 -9.26 3.54
N TYR A 127 -7.62 -8.14 3.65
CA TYR A 127 -7.27 -6.91 2.98
C TYR A 127 -5.81 -6.52 3.25
N LEU A 128 -5.05 -6.32 2.17
CA LEU A 128 -3.59 -6.06 2.14
C LEU A 128 -2.68 -7.20 2.63
N THR A 129 -3.18 -8.20 3.35
CA THR A 129 -2.36 -9.31 3.88
C THR A 129 -2.39 -10.55 2.99
N GLN A 130 -3.49 -10.75 2.25
CA GLN A 130 -3.78 -11.97 1.47
C GLN A 130 -3.57 -13.25 2.29
N SER A 131 -3.74 -13.18 3.61
CA SER A 131 -3.49 -14.27 4.55
C SER A 131 -4.81 -14.68 5.18
N HIS A 132 -5.12 -15.99 5.15
CA HIS A 132 -6.39 -16.50 5.64
C HIS A 132 -6.41 -16.43 7.18
N PRO A 133 -7.34 -15.68 7.78
CA PRO A 133 -7.39 -15.49 9.22
C PRO A 133 -7.98 -16.73 9.89
N LYS A 134 -7.39 -17.13 11.01
CA LYS A 134 -7.95 -18.22 11.83
C LYS A 134 -9.09 -17.69 12.68
N GLN A 135 -10.29 -18.23 12.50
CA GLN A 135 -11.44 -17.89 13.35
C GLN A 135 -11.19 -18.32 14.81
N THR A 136 -11.32 -17.40 15.77
CA THR A 136 -11.17 -17.68 17.21
C THR A 136 -12.36 -17.15 18.01
N ARG A 137 -12.64 -17.75 19.19
CA ARG A 137 -13.72 -17.34 20.11
C ARG A 137 -13.21 -16.56 21.35
N GLY A 138 -11.97 -16.05 21.36
CA GLY A 138 -11.31 -15.47 22.55
C GLY A 138 -10.09 -14.57 22.27
N SER A 139 -9.45 -14.05 23.35
CA SER A 139 -8.50 -12.91 23.41
C SER A 139 -7.18 -12.97 22.62
N GLY A 140 -7.00 -13.97 21.77
CA GLY A 140 -5.94 -13.98 20.75
C GLY A 140 -6.60 -13.80 19.38
N SER A 141 -6.77 -12.55 18.94
CA SER A 141 -7.52 -12.27 17.72
C SER A 141 -6.72 -12.61 16.46
N LEU A 142 -7.41 -13.12 15.43
CA LEU A 142 -7.49 -12.46 14.11
C LEU A 142 -8.80 -12.94 13.45
N CYS A 143 -9.85 -12.11 13.55
CA CYS A 143 -11.28 -12.34 13.21
C CYS A 143 -12.16 -12.81 14.38
N TRP A 144 -12.84 -11.84 15.01
CA TRP A 144 -13.82 -12.04 16.10
C TRP A 144 -15.22 -12.21 15.49
N ASN A 145 -15.97 -13.24 15.91
CA ASN A 145 -17.39 -13.38 15.57
C ASN A 145 -18.22 -12.54 16.55
N ILE A 146 -18.84 -11.45 16.09
CA ILE A 146 -19.94 -10.81 16.82
C ILE A 146 -21.23 -11.17 16.07
N PHE A 147 -22.01 -12.06 16.67
CA PHE A 147 -23.47 -12.02 16.60
C PHE A 147 -23.97 -11.38 17.89
#